data_AF-A0A2N9NA20-F1
#
_entry.id   AF-A0A2N9NA20-F1
#
_cell.length_a   1.000
_cell.length_b   1.000
_cell.length_c   1.000
_cell.angle_alpha   90.00
_cell.angle_beta   90.00
_cell.angle_gamma   90.00
#
_symmetry.space_group_name_H-M   'P 1'
#
loop_
_entity.id
_entity.type
_entity.pdbx_description
1 polymer ?
#
loop_
_entity_poly.entity_id
_entity_poly.type
_entity_poly.pdbx_seq_one_letter_code
_entity_poly.pdbx_strand_id
1 'polypeptide(L)'
;MPTATDLERDRKAAGKFLEGLKEHLNNKIYLPEVREWIQNKEESRPTGKDVQYEQLFTDTFVLPAIPEYLGKALSLSPNDERVRSAFLAESNHAKKQEWTSDSPRSANKYLFTKVFGANSKSVVKSWWKESKKGQTCQSCPDWAFRAPCPHAVVFEGKFFRKGGIDAARRELVGAVYQCFYYLAHPQFPPTNKHPAWDYKYACLFAYDASKERSLVNAWETLNKEVREACWGGASNIFVIVLPEK
;
A
#
# COMPACT_ATOMS: atom_id res chain seq x y z
N MET A 1 5.95 -28.07 8.52
CA MET A 1 5.84 -26.69 9.05
C MET A 1 7.17 -25.99 8.80
N PRO A 2 7.19 -24.70 8.40
CA PRO A 2 8.42 -23.95 8.23
C PRO A 2 9.18 -23.85 9.55
N THR A 3 10.51 -23.95 9.53
CA THR A 3 11.33 -23.70 10.72
C THR A 3 11.44 -22.20 10.99
N ALA A 4 11.81 -21.81 12.22
CA ALA A 4 12.10 -20.40 12.54
C ALA A 4 13.16 -19.80 11.60
N THR A 5 14.17 -20.60 11.23
CA THR A 5 15.21 -20.25 10.27
C THR A 5 14.66 -20.03 8.86
N ASP A 6 13.68 -20.83 8.42
CA ASP A 6 13.04 -20.65 7.11
C ASP A 6 12.25 -19.34 7.04
N LEU A 7 11.52 -19.01 8.11
CA LEU A 7 10.76 -17.76 8.21
C LEU A 7 11.69 -16.54 8.19
N GLU A 8 12.81 -16.60 8.92
CA GLU A 8 13.78 -15.52 8.92
C GLU A 8 14.45 -15.34 7.55
N ARG A 9 14.76 -16.44 6.86
CA ARG A 9 15.31 -16.40 5.50
C ARG A 9 14.32 -15.82 4.50
N ASP A 10 13.05 -16.23 4.56
CA ASP A 10 11.97 -15.68 3.71
C ASP A 10 11.83 -14.17 3.94
N ARG A 11 11.81 -13.73 5.20
CA ARG A 11 11.74 -12.31 5.54
C ARG A 11 12.95 -11.53 5.04
N LYS A 12 14.17 -12.06 5.19
CA LYS A 12 15.38 -11.43 4.64
C LYS A 12 15.31 -11.30 3.11
N ALA A 13 14.80 -12.30 2.41
CA ALA A 13 14.60 -12.25 0.96
C ALA A 13 13.53 -11.22 0.57
N ALA A 14 12.38 -11.21 1.27
CA ALA A 14 11.32 -10.24 1.06
C ALA A 14 11.80 -8.80 1.28
N GLY A 15 12.66 -8.58 2.28
CA GLY A 15 13.23 -7.27 2.57
C GLY A 15 14.15 -6.78 1.45
N LYS A 16 14.98 -7.66 0.90
CA LYS A 16 15.81 -7.34 -0.28
C LYS A 16 14.97 -7.03 -1.51
N PHE A 17 13.89 -7.80 -1.72
CA PHE A 17 12.93 -7.52 -2.79
C PHE A 17 12.27 -6.14 -2.60
N LEU A 18 11.77 -5.81 -1.41
CA LEU A 18 11.13 -4.51 -1.18
C LEU A 18 12.10 -3.32 -1.22
N GLU A 19 13.36 -3.50 -0.83
CA GLU A 19 14.39 -2.48 -1.04
C GLU A 19 14.68 -2.27 -2.54
N GLY A 20 14.76 -3.35 -3.32
CA GLY A 20 14.90 -3.25 -4.78
C GLY A 20 13.69 -2.55 -5.44
N LEU A 21 12.48 -2.79 -4.94
CA LEU A 21 11.28 -2.07 -5.39
C LEU A 21 11.38 -0.56 -5.06
N LYS A 22 11.82 -0.23 -3.84
CA LYS A 22 12.05 1.16 -3.41
C LYS A 22 13.04 1.85 -4.34
N GLU A 23 14.18 1.23 -4.63
CA GLU A 23 15.18 1.78 -5.56
C GLU A 23 14.60 1.98 -6.97
N HIS A 24 13.88 0.98 -7.49
CA HIS A 24 13.25 1.04 -8.80
C HIS A 24 12.24 2.20 -8.90
N LEU A 25 11.33 2.32 -7.92
CA LEU A 25 10.34 3.40 -7.88
C LEU A 25 11.01 4.77 -7.70
N ASN A 26 12.04 4.87 -6.87
CA ASN A 26 12.81 6.09 -6.67
C ASN A 26 13.53 6.56 -7.94
N ASN A 27 13.84 5.65 -8.87
CA ASN A 27 14.44 5.97 -10.16
C ASN A 27 13.40 6.30 -11.24
N LYS A 28 12.19 5.73 -11.15
CA LYS A 28 11.11 5.94 -12.12
C LYS A 28 10.28 7.19 -11.88
N ILE A 29 10.09 7.56 -10.62
CA ILE A 29 9.27 8.72 -10.26
C ILE A 29 10.13 9.97 -10.34
N TYR A 30 9.95 10.76 -11.41
CA TYR A 30 10.71 11.98 -11.65
C TYR A 30 10.05 13.22 -11.02
N LEU A 31 10.86 14.02 -10.33
CA LEU A 31 10.40 15.11 -9.47
C LEU A 31 9.68 16.24 -10.22
N PRO A 32 10.28 16.88 -11.25
CA PRO A 32 9.61 17.94 -11.99
C PRO A 32 8.24 17.54 -12.53
N GLU A 33 8.11 16.30 -13.00
CA GLU A 33 6.85 15.75 -13.48
C GLU A 33 5.79 15.70 -12.38
N VAL A 34 6.15 15.28 -11.15
CA VAL A 34 5.19 15.23 -10.04
C VAL A 34 4.76 16.64 -9.61
N ARG A 35 5.68 17.61 -9.56
CA ARG A 35 5.35 19.00 -9.18
C ARG A 35 4.46 19.68 -10.23
N GLU A 36 4.85 19.57 -11.49
CA GLU A 36 4.06 20.09 -12.61
C GLU A 36 2.68 19.42 -12.63
N TRP A 37 2.62 18.10 -12.41
CA TRP A 37 1.37 17.38 -12.31
C TRP A 37 0.50 17.86 -11.14
N ILE A 38 1.07 18.09 -9.96
CA ILE A 38 0.36 18.67 -8.81
C ILE A 38 -0.23 20.04 -9.19
N GLN A 39 0.58 20.92 -9.77
CA GLN A 39 0.18 22.27 -10.15
C GLN A 39 -0.95 22.23 -11.18
N ASN A 40 -0.79 21.45 -12.25
CA ASN A 40 -1.81 21.26 -13.27
C ASN A 40 -3.14 20.75 -12.69
N LYS A 41 -3.09 19.86 -11.68
CA LYS A 41 -4.29 19.38 -10.99
C LYS A 41 -4.93 20.43 -10.08
N GLU A 42 -4.16 21.33 -9.50
CA GLU A 42 -4.69 22.46 -8.74
C GLU A 42 -5.37 23.49 -9.64
N GLU A 43 -4.75 23.84 -10.76
CA GLU A 43 -5.26 24.81 -11.72
C GLU A 43 -6.50 24.31 -12.47
N SER A 44 -6.57 23.01 -12.79
CA SER A 44 -7.71 22.39 -13.46
C SER A 44 -8.83 21.91 -12.51
N ARG A 45 -8.70 22.16 -11.20
CA ARG A 45 -9.65 21.66 -10.19
C ARG A 45 -11.02 22.34 -10.32
N PRO A 46 -12.12 21.58 -10.48
CA PRO A 46 -13.47 22.16 -10.42
C PRO A 46 -13.73 22.77 -9.03
N THR A 47 -14.34 23.95 -8.99
CA THR A 47 -14.70 24.62 -7.75
C THR A 47 -15.54 23.69 -6.86
N GLY A 48 -15.13 23.53 -5.60
CA GLY A 48 -15.85 22.71 -4.61
C GLY A 48 -15.59 21.19 -4.68
N LYS A 49 -14.68 20.71 -5.54
CA LYS A 49 -14.25 19.30 -5.53
C LYS A 49 -12.80 19.16 -5.05
N ASP A 50 -12.58 18.26 -4.12
CA ASP A 50 -11.22 17.88 -3.72
C ASP A 50 -10.61 16.91 -4.74
N VAL A 51 -9.31 17.08 -5.01
CA VAL A 51 -8.56 16.19 -5.88
C VAL A 51 -8.08 15.01 -5.05
N GLN A 52 -8.33 13.80 -5.54
CA GLN A 52 -7.86 12.56 -4.93
C GLN A 52 -6.38 12.31 -5.30
N TYR A 53 -5.48 13.13 -4.76
CA TYR A 53 -4.06 13.10 -5.13
C TYR A 53 -3.42 11.72 -4.90
N GLU A 54 -3.73 11.04 -3.80
CA GLU A 54 -3.15 9.74 -3.47
C GLU A 54 -3.45 8.67 -4.53
N GLN A 55 -4.73 8.51 -4.89
CA GLN A 55 -5.14 7.58 -5.93
C GLN A 55 -4.56 7.96 -7.29
N LEU A 56 -4.67 9.23 -7.68
CA LEU A 56 -4.18 9.66 -8.98
C LEU A 56 -2.66 9.56 -9.10
N PHE A 57 -1.91 9.86 -8.03
CA PHE A 57 -0.46 9.69 -8.00
C PHE A 57 -0.08 8.22 -8.14
N THR A 58 -0.76 7.35 -7.40
CA THR A 58 -0.55 5.90 -7.48
C THR A 58 -0.79 5.39 -8.91
N ASP A 59 -1.91 5.78 -9.52
CA ASP A 59 -2.28 5.41 -10.89
C ASP A 59 -1.32 5.96 -11.95
N THR A 60 -0.84 7.20 -11.80
CA THR A 60 0.01 7.87 -12.78
C THR A 60 1.48 7.47 -12.69
N PHE A 61 2.02 7.28 -11.48
CA PHE A 61 3.47 7.17 -11.28
C PHE A 61 3.91 5.84 -10.68
N VAL A 62 3.10 5.21 -9.83
CA VAL A 62 3.49 4.01 -9.09
C VAL A 62 3.15 2.75 -9.87
N LEU A 63 1.87 2.50 -10.13
CA LEU A 63 1.40 1.27 -10.78
C LEU A 63 2.02 0.99 -12.16
N PRO A 64 2.26 1.99 -13.04
CA PRO A 64 2.89 1.74 -14.34
C PRO A 64 4.33 1.23 -14.23
N ALA A 65 5.05 1.52 -13.14
CA ALA A 65 6.43 1.09 -12.94
C ALA A 65 6.56 -0.35 -12.42
N ILE A 66 5.47 -0.92 -11.88
CA ILE A 66 5.47 -2.21 -11.20
C ILE A 66 5.70 -3.40 -12.16
N PRO A 67 5.04 -3.50 -13.34
CA PRO A 67 5.26 -4.63 -14.24
C PRO A 67 6.72 -4.80 -14.66
N GLU A 68 7.45 -3.69 -14.87
CA GLU A 68 8.87 -3.75 -15.17
C GLU A 68 9.69 -4.36 -14.02
N TYR A 69 9.40 -3.97 -12.79
CA TYR A 69 10.07 -4.49 -11.61
C TYR A 69 9.78 -5.98 -11.39
N LEU A 70 8.50 -6.37 -11.46
CA LEU A 70 8.09 -7.76 -11.32
C LEU A 70 8.61 -8.65 -12.45
N GLY A 71 8.62 -8.15 -13.69
CA GLY A 71 9.24 -8.85 -14.82
C GLY A 71 10.69 -9.19 -14.55
N LYS A 72 11.49 -8.22 -14.11
CA LYS A 72 12.90 -8.46 -13.72
C LYS A 72 13.01 -9.48 -12.59
N ALA A 73 12.21 -9.33 -11.53
CA ALA A 73 12.25 -10.23 -10.37
C ALA A 73 11.85 -11.67 -10.71
N LEU A 74 10.99 -11.86 -11.71
CA LEU A 74 10.53 -13.18 -12.19
C LEU A 74 11.34 -13.71 -13.37
N SER A 75 12.31 -12.93 -13.89
CA SER A 75 13.03 -13.22 -15.15
C SER A 75 12.09 -13.35 -16.36
N LEU A 76 11.09 -12.47 -16.45
CA LEU A 76 10.04 -12.44 -17.46
C LEU A 76 9.95 -11.07 -18.15
N SER A 77 9.28 -11.04 -19.30
CA SER A 77 8.84 -9.78 -19.91
C SER A 77 7.84 -9.07 -18.99
N PRO A 78 7.85 -7.73 -18.89
CA PRO A 78 6.85 -6.98 -18.12
C PRO A 78 5.40 -7.26 -18.53
N ASN A 79 5.17 -7.67 -19.77
CA ASN A 79 3.86 -7.99 -20.32
C ASN A 79 3.50 -9.49 -20.22
N ASP A 80 4.32 -10.32 -19.58
CA ASP A 80 4.03 -11.74 -19.39
C ASP A 80 2.82 -11.92 -18.46
N GLU A 81 1.94 -12.85 -18.79
CA GLU A 81 0.73 -13.15 -18.02
C GLU A 81 1.04 -13.50 -16.55
N ARG A 82 2.21 -14.08 -16.28
CA ARG A 82 2.66 -14.37 -14.91
C ARG A 82 2.99 -13.09 -14.13
N VAL A 83 3.50 -12.05 -14.79
CA VAL A 83 3.71 -10.74 -14.16
C VAL A 83 2.37 -10.10 -13.85
N ARG A 84 1.43 -10.13 -14.81
CA ARG A 84 0.07 -9.60 -14.63
C ARG A 84 -0.70 -10.32 -13.53
N SER A 85 -0.61 -11.65 -13.47
CA SER A 85 -1.27 -12.47 -12.44
C SER A 85 -0.64 -12.30 -11.05
N ALA A 86 0.66 -11.99 -10.98
CA ALA A 86 1.35 -11.68 -9.73
C ALA A 86 0.91 -10.33 -9.13
N PHE A 87 0.37 -9.42 -9.93
CA PHE A 87 0.05 -8.05 -9.55
C PHE A 87 -1.45 -7.79 -9.48
N LEU A 88 -1.91 -7.29 -8.34
CA LEU A 88 -3.28 -6.89 -8.08
C LEU A 88 -3.34 -5.40 -7.76
N ALA A 89 -4.35 -4.67 -8.24
CA ALA A 89 -4.59 -3.28 -7.80
C ALA A 89 -6.08 -2.94 -7.75
N GLU A 90 -6.47 -2.06 -6.83
CA GLU A 90 -7.83 -1.50 -6.80
C GLU A 90 -8.13 -0.69 -8.07
N SER A 91 -7.10 -0.05 -8.63
CA SER A 91 -7.18 0.85 -9.77
C SER A 91 -7.88 0.26 -11.00
N ASN A 92 -8.98 0.89 -11.40
CA ASN A 92 -9.62 0.58 -12.68
C ASN A 92 -8.75 1.01 -13.87
N HIS A 93 -7.88 2.00 -13.69
CA HIS A 93 -6.94 2.41 -14.74
C HIS A 93 -5.92 1.30 -15.01
N ALA A 94 -5.28 0.78 -13.96
CA ALA A 94 -4.31 -0.32 -14.09
C ALA A 94 -4.91 -1.58 -14.74
N LYS A 95 -6.17 -1.90 -14.42
CA LYS A 95 -6.91 -3.01 -15.06
C LYS A 95 -7.12 -2.79 -16.56
N LYS A 96 -7.50 -1.57 -16.97
CA LYS A 96 -7.68 -1.22 -18.39
C LYS A 96 -6.37 -1.22 -19.18
N GLN A 97 -5.25 -0.94 -18.51
CA GLN A 97 -3.90 -1.01 -19.08
C GLN A 97 -3.31 -2.43 -19.05
N GLU A 98 -4.07 -3.42 -18.56
CA GLU A 98 -3.65 -4.82 -18.44
C GLU A 98 -2.40 -5.04 -17.58
N TRP A 99 -2.08 -4.13 -16.66
CA TRP A 99 -0.95 -4.29 -15.74
C TRP A 99 -1.26 -5.29 -14.63
N THR A 100 -2.53 -5.42 -14.25
CA THR A 100 -2.99 -6.21 -13.11
C THR A 100 -4.05 -7.20 -13.54
N SER A 101 -4.13 -8.34 -12.87
CA SER A 101 -5.16 -9.36 -13.13
C SER A 101 -6.47 -9.13 -12.38
N ASP A 102 -6.43 -8.57 -11.16
CA ASP A 102 -7.61 -8.34 -10.33
C ASP A 102 -7.35 -7.27 -9.24
N SER A 103 -8.31 -7.05 -8.34
CA SER A 103 -8.19 -6.23 -7.14
C SER A 103 -7.74 -7.04 -5.93
N PRO A 104 -6.94 -6.47 -5.01
CA PRO A 104 -6.59 -7.10 -3.74
C PRO A 104 -7.74 -7.09 -2.71
N ARG A 105 -8.93 -6.60 -3.09
CA ARG A 105 -10.08 -6.48 -2.18
C ARG A 105 -10.51 -7.85 -1.64
N SER A 106 -10.70 -7.92 -0.33
CA SER A 106 -11.14 -9.13 0.36
C SER A 106 -12.53 -9.60 -0.11
N ALA A 107 -12.68 -10.92 -0.26
CA ALA A 107 -13.99 -11.54 -0.48
C ALA A 107 -14.90 -11.34 0.74
N ASN A 108 -14.33 -11.58 1.93
CA ASN A 108 -15.05 -11.51 3.19
C ASN A 108 -15.22 -10.07 3.67
N LYS A 109 -16.29 -9.89 4.45
CA LYS A 109 -16.53 -8.64 5.18
C LYS A 109 -16.05 -8.78 6.62
N TYR A 110 -15.59 -7.68 7.17
CA TYR A 110 -15.05 -7.54 8.52
C TYR A 110 -15.87 -6.55 9.34
N LEU A 111 -15.76 -6.67 10.66
CA LEU A 111 -16.52 -5.90 11.63
C LEU A 111 -15.98 -4.48 11.82
N PHE A 112 -14.69 -4.28 11.59
CA PHE A 112 -13.99 -3.03 11.85
C PHE A 112 -13.36 -2.53 10.57
N THR A 113 -13.42 -1.22 10.36
CA THR A 113 -12.74 -0.56 9.25
C THR A 113 -11.26 -0.39 9.52
N LYS A 114 -10.46 -0.16 8.47
CA LYS A 114 -9.04 0.23 8.57
C LYS A 114 -8.79 1.60 9.25
N VAL A 115 -9.85 2.32 9.62
CA VAL A 115 -9.77 3.62 10.32
C VAL A 115 -9.37 3.40 11.78
N PHE A 116 -8.17 3.85 12.11
CA PHE A 116 -7.66 3.83 13.48
C PHE A 116 -8.44 4.81 14.38
N GLY A 117 -8.66 4.42 15.64
CA GLY A 117 -9.28 5.29 16.64
C GLY A 117 -10.80 5.48 16.49
N ALA A 118 -11.47 4.68 15.65
CA ALA A 118 -12.92 4.65 15.60
C ALA A 118 -13.49 4.37 17.01
N ASN A 119 -14.25 5.32 17.55
CA ASN A 119 -14.76 5.19 18.90
C ASN A 119 -15.80 4.05 18.99
N SER A 120 -15.79 3.27 20.07
CA SER A 120 -16.70 2.14 20.24
C SER A 120 -18.18 2.57 20.18
N LYS A 121 -18.49 3.80 20.61
CA LYS A 121 -19.84 4.38 20.50
C LYS A 121 -20.32 4.49 19.05
N SER A 122 -19.45 4.83 18.09
CA SER A 122 -19.80 4.95 16.67
C SER A 122 -19.97 3.58 16.04
N VAL A 123 -19.16 2.61 16.45
CA VAL A 123 -19.29 1.20 16.04
C VAL A 123 -20.61 0.62 16.54
N VAL A 124 -20.93 0.76 17.83
CA VAL A 124 -22.22 0.35 18.41
C VAL A 124 -23.38 1.02 17.67
N LYS A 125 -23.31 2.34 17.45
CA LYS A 125 -24.33 3.05 16.68
C LYS A 125 -24.43 2.53 15.24
N SER A 126 -23.36 2.04 14.64
CA SER A 126 -23.40 1.44 13.29
C SER A 126 -24.08 0.07 13.31
N TRP A 127 -23.67 -0.82 14.23
CA TRP A 127 -24.14 -2.21 14.28
C TRP A 127 -25.63 -2.33 14.65
N TRP A 128 -26.15 -1.43 15.48
CA TRP A 128 -27.56 -1.45 15.90
C TRP A 128 -28.48 -0.54 15.06
N LYS A 129 -28.00 0.05 13.95
CA LYS A 129 -28.90 0.70 12.98
C LYS A 129 -29.66 -0.36 12.18
N GLU A 130 -30.93 -0.08 11.87
CA GLU A 130 -31.74 -0.92 10.97
C GLU A 130 -31.20 -0.93 9.53
N SER A 131 -30.37 0.04 9.16
CA SER A 131 -29.71 0.08 7.84
C SER A 131 -28.56 -0.92 7.75
N LYS A 132 -28.62 -1.82 6.76
CA LYS A 132 -27.55 -2.77 6.43
C LYS A 132 -26.28 -2.13 5.86
N LYS A 133 -26.30 -0.84 5.49
CA LYS A 133 -25.13 -0.15 4.93
C LYS A 133 -24.17 0.27 6.04
N GLY A 134 -22.91 -0.17 5.95
CA GLY A 134 -21.82 0.26 6.84
C GLY A 134 -21.68 -0.53 8.15
N GLN A 135 -22.43 -1.61 8.35
CA GLN A 135 -22.29 -2.50 9.51
C GLN A 135 -21.05 -3.41 9.42
N THR A 136 -20.67 -3.76 8.21
CA THR A 136 -19.47 -4.56 7.90
C THR A 136 -18.78 -3.95 6.69
N CYS A 137 -17.46 -4.05 6.61
CA CYS A 137 -16.65 -3.49 5.53
C CYS A 137 -15.78 -4.55 4.86
N GLN A 138 -15.45 -4.35 3.60
CA GLN A 138 -14.39 -5.13 2.94
C GLN A 138 -13.06 -4.44 3.15
N SER A 139 -11.99 -5.22 3.25
CA SER A 139 -10.64 -4.67 3.24
C SER A 139 -10.22 -4.48 1.80
N CYS A 140 -9.77 -3.27 1.47
CA CYS A 140 -9.36 -2.88 0.13
C CYS A 140 -7.98 -2.21 0.24
N PRO A 141 -6.91 -3.01 0.15
CA PRO A 141 -5.57 -2.49 -0.04
C PRO A 141 -5.45 -1.79 -1.40
N ASP A 142 -4.48 -0.89 -1.54
CA ASP A 142 -4.31 -0.14 -2.79
C ASP A 142 -3.80 -1.07 -3.91
N TRP A 143 -2.80 -1.90 -3.59
CA TRP A 143 -2.32 -2.97 -4.46
C TRP A 143 -1.69 -4.13 -3.67
N ALA A 144 -1.39 -5.23 -4.35
CA ALA A 144 -0.75 -6.39 -3.75
C ALA A 144 0.06 -7.22 -4.74
N PHE A 145 1.03 -7.95 -4.21
CA PHE A 145 1.76 -9.02 -4.88
C PHE A 145 1.40 -10.37 -4.31
N ARG A 146 1.35 -11.37 -5.18
CA ARG A 146 1.12 -12.77 -4.83
C ARG A 146 1.75 -13.69 -5.85
N ALA A 147 1.68 -15.00 -5.60
CA ALA A 147 2.14 -16.00 -6.55
C ALA A 147 1.65 -15.68 -7.98
N PRO A 148 2.53 -15.68 -8.99
CA PRO A 148 3.90 -16.21 -8.98
C PRO A 148 5.00 -15.28 -8.40
N CYS A 149 4.69 -14.09 -7.88
CA CYS A 149 5.65 -13.32 -7.06
C CYS A 149 6.17 -14.19 -5.90
N PRO A 150 7.49 -14.19 -5.62
CA PRO A 150 8.07 -14.98 -4.53
C PRO A 150 7.55 -14.58 -3.13
N HIS A 151 7.00 -13.37 -3.01
CA HIS A 151 6.53 -12.83 -1.73
C HIS A 151 5.08 -12.34 -1.86
N ALA A 152 4.22 -12.81 -0.95
CA ALA A 152 2.85 -12.32 -0.83
C ALA A 152 2.83 -11.05 0.02
N VAL A 153 2.71 -9.89 -0.64
CA VAL A 153 2.83 -8.57 -0.02
C VAL A 153 1.59 -7.73 -0.30
N VAL A 154 1.02 -7.12 0.72
CA VAL A 154 -0.08 -6.17 0.60
C VAL A 154 0.43 -4.73 0.77
N PHE A 155 -0.07 -3.77 0.02
CA PHE A 155 0.41 -2.39 0.05
C PHE A 155 -0.68 -1.40 0.48
N GLU A 156 -0.27 -0.44 1.31
CA GLU A 156 -0.99 0.80 1.55
C GLU A 156 -0.14 1.95 0.98
N GLY A 157 -0.72 2.69 0.04
CA GLY A 157 -0.17 3.88 -0.57
C GLY A 157 -0.49 5.12 0.25
N LYS A 158 0.46 6.05 0.36
CA LYS A 158 0.25 7.37 0.96
C LYS A 158 0.89 8.47 0.10
N PHE A 159 0.17 9.57 -0.08
CA PHE A 159 0.71 10.76 -0.75
C PHE A 159 0.61 11.98 0.17
N PHE A 160 1.73 12.35 0.78
CA PHE A 160 1.77 13.45 1.74
C PHE A 160 2.26 14.74 1.10
N ARG A 161 1.54 15.85 1.31
CA ARG A 161 1.84 17.13 0.64
C ARG A 161 2.04 18.32 1.59
N LYS A 162 1.30 18.36 2.69
CA LYS A 162 1.20 19.54 3.55
C LYS A 162 0.68 19.19 4.94
N GLY A 163 0.83 20.13 5.87
CA GLY A 163 0.36 20.00 7.26
C GLY A 163 1.48 19.90 8.30
N GLY A 164 2.75 19.92 7.86
CA GLY A 164 3.92 19.89 8.73
C GLY A 164 4.15 18.55 9.42
N ILE A 165 5.13 18.54 10.34
CA ILE A 165 5.65 17.32 10.95
C ILE A 165 4.61 16.53 11.76
N ASP A 166 3.68 17.20 12.46
CA ASP A 166 2.69 16.51 13.28
C ASP A 166 1.60 15.84 12.44
N ALA A 167 1.21 16.45 11.31
CA ALA A 167 0.34 15.79 10.35
C ALA A 167 1.04 14.58 9.74
N ALA A 168 2.31 14.74 9.35
CA ALA A 168 3.10 13.66 8.78
C ALA A 168 3.28 12.47 9.74
N ARG A 169 3.53 12.73 11.03
CA ARG A 169 3.57 11.70 12.08
C ARG A 169 2.26 10.94 12.21
N ARG A 170 1.12 11.66 12.19
CA ARG A 170 -0.22 11.02 12.26
C ARG A 170 -0.49 10.14 11.04
N GLU A 171 -0.18 10.62 9.85
CA GLU A 171 -0.34 9.85 8.61
C GLU A 171 0.56 8.61 8.61
N LEU A 172 1.83 8.75 9.01
CA LEU A 172 2.77 7.63 9.14
C LEU A 172 2.23 6.54 10.06
N VAL A 173 1.81 6.90 11.29
CA VAL A 173 1.29 5.94 12.26
C VAL A 173 -0.03 5.32 11.78
N GLY A 174 -0.92 6.13 11.22
CA GLY A 174 -2.19 5.66 10.67
C GLY A 174 -1.99 4.64 9.55
N ALA A 175 -1.06 4.89 8.65
CA ALA A 175 -0.78 4.01 7.53
C ALA A 175 -0.06 2.71 7.95
N VAL A 176 0.86 2.77 8.92
CA VAL A 176 1.43 1.55 9.54
C VAL A 176 0.35 0.72 10.21
N TYR A 177 -0.61 1.34 10.90
CA TYR A 177 -1.75 0.63 11.48
C TYR A 177 -2.62 -0.04 10.40
N GLN A 178 -2.87 0.63 9.27
CA GLN A 178 -3.62 0.04 8.15
C GLN A 178 -2.92 -1.19 7.58
N CYS A 179 -1.60 -1.15 7.42
CA CYS A 179 -0.80 -2.32 7.06
C CYS A 179 -0.97 -3.47 8.06
N PHE A 180 -0.90 -3.18 9.37
CA PHE A 180 -1.14 -4.18 10.41
C PHE A 180 -2.55 -4.77 10.34
N TYR A 181 -3.56 -3.92 10.13
CA TYR A 181 -4.95 -4.34 9.99
C TYR A 181 -5.14 -5.36 8.86
N TYR A 182 -4.46 -5.20 7.72
CA TYR A 182 -4.51 -6.18 6.62
C TYR A 182 -3.88 -7.52 6.99
N LEU A 183 -2.75 -7.52 7.71
CA LEU A 183 -2.07 -8.73 8.17
C LEU A 183 -2.82 -9.45 9.28
N ALA A 184 -3.63 -8.73 10.06
CA ALA A 184 -4.43 -9.31 11.14
C ALA A 184 -5.64 -10.12 10.62
N HIS A 185 -5.96 -10.04 9.33
CA HIS A 185 -7.04 -10.83 8.77
C HIS A 185 -6.67 -12.32 8.67
N PRO A 186 -7.63 -13.22 8.96
CA PRO A 186 -7.44 -14.64 8.77
C PRO A 186 -7.14 -14.99 7.32
N GLN A 187 -6.39 -16.07 7.12
CA GLN A 187 -6.08 -16.55 5.79
C GLN A 187 -7.30 -17.18 5.12
N PHE A 188 -7.49 -16.89 3.84
CA PHE A 188 -8.59 -17.46 3.06
C PHE A 188 -8.12 -17.97 1.70
N PRO A 189 -8.63 -19.14 1.25
CA PRO A 189 -8.34 -19.65 -0.09
C PRO A 189 -8.93 -18.73 -1.17
N PRO A 190 -8.40 -18.80 -2.40
CA PRO A 190 -8.98 -18.07 -3.52
C PRO A 190 -10.39 -18.60 -3.86
N THR A 191 -11.22 -17.73 -4.42
CA THR A 191 -12.54 -18.08 -4.98
C THR A 191 -12.59 -17.71 -6.46
N ASN A 192 -13.64 -18.10 -7.17
CA ASN A 192 -13.83 -17.72 -8.58
C ASN A 192 -13.92 -16.19 -8.80
N LYS A 193 -14.13 -15.39 -7.75
CA LYS A 193 -14.32 -13.94 -7.84
C LYS A 193 -13.24 -13.13 -7.11
N HIS A 194 -12.39 -13.79 -6.32
CA HIS A 194 -11.46 -13.09 -5.43
C HIS A 194 -10.16 -13.89 -5.26
N PRO A 195 -9.01 -13.20 -5.21
CA PRO A 195 -7.74 -13.80 -4.88
C PRO A 195 -7.74 -14.38 -3.45
N ALA A 196 -6.74 -15.21 -3.15
CA ALA A 196 -6.49 -15.67 -1.79
C ALA A 196 -6.11 -14.47 -0.90
N TRP A 197 -6.47 -14.55 0.39
CA TRP A 197 -5.95 -13.63 1.40
C TRP A 197 -4.90 -14.37 2.20
N ASP A 198 -3.66 -14.40 1.72
CA ASP A 198 -2.54 -15.17 2.28
C ASP A 198 -1.26 -14.32 2.41
N TYR A 199 -1.43 -13.00 2.52
CA TYR A 199 -0.35 -12.05 2.65
C TYR A 199 0.50 -12.34 3.89
N LYS A 200 1.82 -12.40 3.70
CA LYS A 200 2.81 -12.61 4.77
C LYS A 200 3.41 -11.30 5.25
N TYR A 201 3.49 -10.33 4.35
CA TYR A 201 4.12 -9.04 4.57
C TYR A 201 3.17 -7.93 4.15
N ALA A 202 3.28 -6.79 4.80
CA ALA A 202 2.68 -5.55 4.34
C ALA A 202 3.77 -4.54 4.01
N CYS A 203 3.48 -3.62 3.11
CA CYS A 203 4.38 -2.53 2.79
C CYS A 203 3.60 -1.22 2.81
N LEU A 204 4.02 -0.30 3.67
CA LEU A 204 3.66 1.10 3.53
C LEU A 204 4.53 1.68 2.41
N PHE A 205 3.91 2.11 1.32
CA PHE A 205 4.56 2.94 0.33
C PHE A 205 4.05 4.37 0.46
N ALA A 206 4.93 5.30 0.79
CA ALA A 206 4.58 6.70 0.91
C ALA A 206 5.48 7.56 0.03
N TYR A 207 4.89 8.57 -0.60
CA TYR A 207 5.60 9.63 -1.29
C TYR A 207 5.40 10.95 -0.54
N ASP A 208 6.51 11.59 -0.21
CA ASP A 208 6.52 12.86 0.51
C ASP A 208 6.72 14.02 -0.46
N ALA A 209 5.63 14.55 -0.99
CA ALA A 209 5.56 15.75 -1.81
C ALA A 209 5.51 17.05 -1.00
N SER A 210 5.84 17.03 0.31
CA SER A 210 5.94 18.25 1.10
C SER A 210 7.30 18.92 0.92
N LYS A 211 7.28 20.26 0.83
CA LYS A 211 8.52 21.06 0.67
C LYS A 211 9.50 20.83 1.82
N GLU A 212 8.98 20.61 3.02
CA GLU A 212 9.76 20.42 4.25
C GLU A 212 10.20 18.96 4.45
N ARG A 213 9.88 18.05 3.53
CA ARG A 213 10.14 16.60 3.67
C ARG A 213 9.61 16.05 5.00
N SER A 214 8.43 16.50 5.39
CA SER A 214 7.86 16.26 6.73
C SER A 214 7.63 14.78 7.00
N LEU A 215 7.21 13.98 6.02
CA LEU A 215 6.97 12.55 6.19
C LEU A 215 8.26 11.74 6.20
N VAL A 216 9.22 12.11 5.37
CA VAL A 216 10.59 11.56 5.44
C VAL A 216 11.18 11.82 6.81
N ASN A 217 11.11 13.07 7.28
CA ASN A 217 11.59 13.45 8.61
C ASN A 217 10.84 12.69 9.71
N ALA A 218 9.52 12.52 9.60
CA ALA A 218 8.73 11.73 10.56
C ALA A 218 9.21 10.27 10.65
N TRP A 219 9.57 9.67 9.52
CA TRP A 219 10.11 8.30 9.48
C TRP A 219 11.55 8.24 10.00
N GLU A 220 12.45 9.09 9.50
CA GLU A 220 13.88 9.03 9.83
C GLU A 220 14.18 9.38 11.30
N THR A 221 13.38 10.28 11.89
CA THR A 221 13.49 10.67 13.31
C THR A 221 12.72 9.74 14.25
N LEU A 222 11.97 8.76 13.73
CA LEU A 222 11.32 7.76 14.55
C LEU A 222 12.36 6.94 15.33
N ASN A 223 12.03 6.63 16.58
CA ASN A 223 12.88 5.80 17.43
C ASN A 223 13.30 4.53 16.67
N LYS A 224 14.61 4.23 16.72
CA LYS A 224 15.22 3.12 16.00
C LYS A 224 14.55 1.78 16.32
N GLU A 225 14.23 1.54 17.59
CA GLU A 225 13.56 0.32 18.04
C GLU A 225 12.18 0.16 17.38
N VAL A 226 11.43 1.26 17.22
CA VAL A 226 10.12 1.23 16.54
C VAL A 226 10.28 0.93 15.05
N ARG A 227 11.25 1.55 14.38
CA ARG A 227 11.54 1.26 12.96
C ARG A 227 11.95 -0.19 12.74
N GLU A 228 12.81 -0.71 13.62
CA GLU A 228 13.24 -2.10 13.60
C GLU A 228 12.07 -3.04 13.91
N ALA A 229 11.15 -2.67 14.81
CA ALA A 229 9.97 -3.46 15.13
C ALA A 229 8.95 -3.56 13.97
N CYS A 230 8.91 -2.58 13.06
CA CYS A 230 8.09 -2.66 11.86
C CYS A 230 8.49 -3.87 11.00
N TRP A 231 9.79 -4.05 10.71
CA TRP A 231 10.25 -5.12 9.81
C TRP A 231 10.95 -6.29 10.52
N GLY A 232 11.96 -5.98 11.35
CA GLY A 232 12.73 -6.96 12.12
C GLY A 232 11.98 -7.57 13.31
N GLY A 233 10.89 -6.92 13.74
CA GLY A 233 9.97 -7.44 14.76
C GLY A 233 8.91 -8.39 14.20
N ALA A 234 7.84 -8.61 14.99
CA ALA A 234 6.72 -9.49 14.63
C ALA A 234 5.72 -8.87 13.65
N SER A 235 5.90 -7.59 13.27
CA SER A 235 4.90 -6.85 12.51
C SER A 235 4.91 -7.19 11.01
N ASN A 236 6.05 -7.60 10.44
CA ASN A 236 6.20 -7.90 9.01
C ASN A 236 5.77 -6.74 8.08
N ILE A 237 6.00 -5.50 8.52
CA ILE A 237 5.68 -4.27 7.79
C ILE A 237 6.96 -3.61 7.29
N PHE A 238 7.15 -3.59 5.97
CA PHE A 238 8.21 -2.82 5.35
C PHE A 238 7.72 -1.39 5.11
N VAL A 239 8.58 -0.39 5.30
CA VAL A 239 8.21 1.01 5.12
C VAL A 239 9.11 1.66 4.09
N ILE A 240 8.50 2.09 2.99
CA ILE A 240 9.12 2.88 1.93
C ILE A 240 8.57 4.29 2.06
N VAL A 241 9.45 5.26 2.36
CA VAL A 241 9.14 6.69 2.23
C VAL A 241 10.06 7.25 1.17
N LEU A 242 9.51 7.57 0.01
CA LEU A 242 10.25 8.24 -1.05
C LEU A 242 10.16 9.75 -0.84
N PRO A 243 11.30 10.45 -0.75
CA PRO A 243 11.29 11.90 -0.71
C PRO A 243 10.91 12.46 -2.07
N GLU A 244 10.27 13.62 -2.06
CA GLU A 244 10.47 14.60 -3.11
C GLU A 244 11.98 14.93 -3.16
N LYS A 245 12.63 14.59 -4.28
CA LYS A 245 14.08 14.82 -4.49
C LYS A 245 14.41 16.29 -4.70
#